data_AF-A0A3A4S5S2-F1
#
_entry.id   AF-A0A3A4S5S2-F1
#
_cell.length_a   1.000
_cell.length_b   1.000
_cell.length_c   1.000
_cell.angle_alpha   90.00
_cell.angle_beta   90.00
_cell.angle_gamma   90.00
#
_symmetry.space_group_name_H-M   'P 1'
#
loop_
_entity.id
_entity.type
_entity.pdbx_description
1 polymer ?
#
loop_
_entity_poly.entity_id
_entity_poly.type
_entity_poly.pdbx_seq_one_letter_code
_entity_poly.pdbx_strand_id
1 'polypeptide(L)'
;MTLKTFSDKAKTFTFTYEFKDLDTALVAGHALLGYMTGTYEVPSISITHKDKGTLVAEYVEDKKLNKTFKRICDSFKDYYNQPVDDEAFEERYKRERVLQLKESEDFESLLEKITDYELELLDYADRLLSDKPIPMDSMTAFGTLEKLGDESISLLQKLNVEGEYKGLAGYSGQ
;
A
#
# COMPACT_ATOMS: atom_id res chain seq x y z
N MET A 1 -28.14 -0.09 18.54
CA MET A 1 -28.19 -0.26 17.07
C MET A 1 -28.66 -1.70 16.84
N THR A 2 -29.60 -1.94 15.93
CA THR A 2 -30.14 -3.29 15.68
C THR A 2 -29.76 -3.72 14.27
N LEU A 3 -29.06 -4.84 14.16
CA LEU A 3 -28.66 -5.42 12.87
C LEU A 3 -29.87 -6.02 12.16
N LYS A 4 -29.82 -6.08 10.83
CA LYS A 4 -30.90 -6.64 10.00
C LYS A 4 -30.75 -8.15 9.81
N THR A 5 -31.89 -8.81 9.66
CA THR A 5 -31.98 -10.20 9.18
C THR A 5 -32.57 -10.23 7.78
N PHE A 6 -32.26 -11.26 7.01
CA PHE A 6 -32.88 -11.48 5.71
C PHE A 6 -34.28 -12.06 5.87
N SER A 7 -35.19 -11.72 4.96
CA SER A 7 -36.49 -12.40 4.88
C SER A 7 -36.37 -13.73 4.11
N ASP A 8 -37.38 -14.59 4.25
CA ASP A 8 -37.49 -15.84 3.47
C ASP A 8 -37.58 -15.61 1.95
N LYS A 9 -37.75 -14.36 1.51
CA LYS A 9 -37.82 -13.97 0.09
C LYS A 9 -36.50 -13.42 -0.46
N ALA A 10 -35.45 -13.39 0.36
CA ALA A 10 -34.14 -12.90 -0.04
C ALA A 10 -33.58 -13.71 -1.22
N LYS A 11 -32.84 -13.04 -2.08
CA LYS A 11 -32.25 -13.64 -3.29
C LYS A 11 -30.80 -13.24 -3.42
N THR A 12 -30.04 -14.04 -4.14
CA THR A 12 -28.68 -13.69 -4.55
C THR A 12 -28.71 -12.64 -5.66
N PHE A 13 -27.90 -11.62 -5.50
CA PHE A 13 -27.65 -10.58 -6.50
C PHE A 13 -26.16 -10.49 -6.79
N THR A 14 -25.85 -10.12 -8.03
CA THR A 14 -24.48 -9.82 -8.45
C THR A 14 -24.36 -8.32 -8.73
N PHE A 15 -23.31 -7.71 -8.20
CA PHE A 15 -22.91 -6.34 -8.46
C PHE A 15 -21.50 -6.33 -9.02
N THR A 16 -21.29 -5.60 -10.12
CA THR A 16 -19.99 -5.46 -10.77
C THR A 16 -19.63 -3.98 -10.85
N TYR A 17 -18.38 -3.66 -10.57
CA TYR A 17 -17.85 -2.31 -10.64
C TYR A 17 -16.40 -2.32 -11.13
N GLU A 18 -16.06 -1.40 -12.02
CA GLU A 18 -14.73 -1.31 -12.63
C GLU A 18 -13.95 -0.13 -12.03
N PHE A 19 -12.76 -0.43 -11.51
CA PHE A 19 -11.77 0.53 -11.02
C PHE A 19 -10.60 0.65 -11.98
N LYS A 20 -9.79 1.70 -11.81
CA LYS A 20 -8.59 1.94 -12.61
C LYS A 20 -7.49 0.90 -12.36
N ASP A 21 -7.44 0.36 -11.15
CA ASP A 21 -6.39 -0.54 -10.68
C ASP A 21 -6.94 -1.54 -9.64
N LEU A 22 -6.18 -2.62 -9.44
CA LEU A 22 -6.56 -3.73 -8.57
C LEU A 22 -6.55 -3.31 -7.10
N ASP A 23 -5.62 -2.44 -6.69
CA ASP A 23 -5.47 -2.00 -5.30
C ASP A 23 -6.71 -1.23 -4.84
N THR A 24 -7.21 -0.30 -5.65
CA THR A 24 -8.47 0.42 -5.41
C THR A 24 -9.66 -0.55 -5.35
N ALA A 25 -9.70 -1.53 -6.24
CA ALA A 25 -10.75 -2.55 -6.26
C ALA A 25 -10.72 -3.43 -4.98
N LEU A 26 -9.53 -3.73 -4.45
CA LEU A 26 -9.36 -4.46 -3.19
C LEU A 26 -9.88 -3.63 -2.02
N VAL A 27 -9.48 -2.37 -1.90
CA VAL A 27 -9.94 -1.48 -0.82
C VAL A 27 -11.46 -1.30 -0.85
N ALA A 28 -12.04 -1.04 -2.02
CA ALA A 28 -13.49 -0.93 -2.18
C ALA A 28 -14.22 -2.24 -1.84
N GLY A 29 -13.63 -3.40 -2.19
CA GLY A 29 -14.14 -4.72 -1.80
C GLY A 29 -14.25 -4.88 -0.28
N HIS A 30 -13.21 -4.48 0.46
CA HIS A 30 -13.25 -4.48 1.93
C HIS A 30 -14.33 -3.54 2.48
N ALA A 31 -14.54 -2.39 1.86
CA ALA A 31 -15.61 -1.47 2.27
C ALA A 31 -17.00 -2.08 2.07
N LEU A 32 -17.23 -2.85 1.00
CA LEU A 32 -18.47 -3.58 0.80
C LEU A 32 -18.67 -4.68 1.86
N LEU A 33 -17.61 -5.43 2.19
CA LEU A 33 -17.64 -6.41 3.29
C LEU A 33 -17.99 -5.74 4.62
N GLY A 34 -17.33 -4.63 4.94
CA GLY A 34 -17.57 -3.86 6.17
C GLY A 34 -19.01 -3.32 6.24
N TYR A 35 -19.55 -2.83 5.12
CA TYR A 35 -20.95 -2.42 5.05
C TYR A 35 -21.91 -3.57 5.38
N MET A 36 -21.67 -4.75 4.81
CA MET A 36 -22.53 -5.92 5.07
C MET A 36 -22.43 -6.36 6.53
N THR A 37 -21.22 -6.51 7.08
CA THR A 37 -21.01 -6.88 8.48
C THR A 37 -21.58 -5.86 9.45
N GLY A 38 -21.52 -4.56 9.12
CA GLY A 38 -22.09 -3.49 9.93
C GLY A 38 -23.61 -3.33 9.83
N THR A 39 -24.24 -3.98 8.84
CA THR A 39 -25.68 -3.84 8.57
C THR A 39 -26.48 -5.08 8.95
N TYR A 40 -25.90 -6.28 8.83
CA TYR A 40 -26.61 -7.55 8.95
C TYR A 40 -26.06 -8.40 10.09
N GLU A 41 -26.95 -9.14 10.75
CA GLU A 41 -26.58 -10.05 11.85
C GLU A 41 -25.72 -11.21 11.34
N VAL A 42 -26.08 -11.74 10.17
CA VAL A 42 -25.30 -12.75 9.45
C VAL A 42 -25.09 -12.24 8.02
N PRO A 43 -23.98 -11.56 7.71
CA PRO A 43 -23.75 -11.05 6.37
C PRO A 43 -23.51 -12.19 5.38
N SER A 44 -24.18 -12.13 4.23
CA SER A 44 -23.95 -13.07 3.12
C SER A 44 -23.48 -12.29 1.90
N ILE A 45 -22.16 -12.21 1.76
CA ILE A 45 -21.48 -11.56 0.64
C ILE A 45 -20.18 -12.30 0.31
N SER A 46 -19.88 -12.42 -0.98
CA SER A 46 -18.61 -12.89 -1.52
C SER A 46 -18.05 -11.83 -2.46
N ILE A 47 -16.75 -11.58 -2.35
CA ILE A 47 -16.04 -10.62 -3.19
C ILE A 47 -15.03 -11.38 -4.03
N THR A 48 -15.07 -11.14 -5.34
CA THR A 48 -14.12 -11.68 -6.31
C THR A 48 -13.58 -10.53 -7.16
N HIS A 49 -12.28 -10.53 -7.41
CA HIS A 49 -11.63 -9.59 -8.30
C HIS A 49 -11.33 -10.27 -9.63
N LYS A 50 -11.64 -9.58 -10.73
CA LYS A 50 -11.34 -10.00 -12.10
C LYS A 50 -10.46 -8.95 -12.75
N ASP A 51 -9.53 -9.40 -13.57
CA ASP A 51 -8.60 -8.53 -14.32
C ASP A 51 -7.90 -7.50 -13.43
N LYS A 52 -7.39 -6.40 -13.99
CA LYS A 52 -6.61 -5.38 -13.26
C LYS A 52 -7.46 -4.36 -12.48
N GLY A 53 -8.74 -4.63 -12.19
CA GLY A 53 -9.58 -3.63 -11.49
C GLY A 53 -11.08 -3.91 -11.43
N THR A 54 -11.57 -5.06 -11.90
CA THR A 54 -13.00 -5.37 -11.85
C THR A 54 -13.35 -6.01 -10.51
N LEU A 55 -14.20 -5.35 -9.73
CA LEU A 55 -14.79 -5.85 -8.50
C LEU A 55 -16.13 -6.54 -8.80
N VAL A 56 -16.30 -7.78 -8.36
CA VAL A 56 -17.57 -8.51 -8.41
C VAL A 56 -17.99 -8.89 -6.99
N ALA A 57 -19.17 -8.44 -6.59
CA ALA A 57 -19.78 -8.76 -5.30
C ALA A 57 -21.05 -9.60 -5.52
N GLU A 58 -21.09 -10.80 -4.94
CA GLU A 58 -22.27 -11.65 -4.89
C GLU A 58 -22.83 -11.63 -3.49
N TYR A 59 -24.09 -11.23 -3.31
CA TYR A 59 -24.68 -11.02 -1.98
C TYR A 59 -26.14 -11.44 -1.93
N VAL A 60 -26.62 -11.81 -0.74
CA VAL A 60 -28.04 -12.14 -0.50
C VAL A 60 -28.73 -10.93 0.12
N GLU A 61 -29.90 -10.56 -0.39
CA GLU A 61 -30.71 -9.45 0.13
C GLU A 61 -32.17 -9.55 -0.34
N ASP A 62 -33.10 -8.84 0.33
CA ASP A 62 -34.50 -8.72 -0.12
C ASP A 62 -34.66 -7.80 -1.34
N LYS A 63 -33.80 -6.77 -1.42
CA LYS A 63 -33.77 -5.74 -2.47
C LYS A 63 -32.34 -5.41 -2.92
N LYS A 64 -32.15 -5.21 -4.22
CA LYS A 64 -30.84 -4.84 -4.79
C LYS A 64 -30.21 -3.65 -4.07
N LEU A 65 -28.96 -3.81 -3.64
CA LEU A 65 -28.13 -2.80 -3.00
C LEU A 65 -27.31 -1.97 -4.01
N ASN A 66 -27.54 -2.12 -5.32
CA ASN A 66 -26.74 -1.50 -6.39
C ASN A 66 -26.47 -0.01 -6.17
N LYS A 67 -27.46 0.76 -5.71
CA LYS A 67 -27.28 2.21 -5.44
C LYS A 67 -26.30 2.45 -4.29
N THR A 68 -26.43 1.68 -3.21
CA THR A 68 -25.56 1.78 -2.04
C THR A 68 -24.15 1.32 -2.38
N PHE A 69 -24.00 0.15 -2.99
CA PHE A 69 -22.70 -0.37 -3.39
C PHE A 69 -22.01 0.54 -4.40
N LYS A 70 -22.75 1.05 -5.40
CA LYS A 70 -22.20 2.04 -6.33
C LYS A 70 -21.70 3.29 -5.61
N ARG A 71 -22.45 3.80 -4.61
CA ARG A 71 -22.02 4.97 -3.84
C ARG A 71 -20.74 4.70 -3.04
N ILE A 72 -20.63 3.53 -2.43
CA ILE A 72 -19.41 3.10 -1.71
C ILE A 72 -18.25 2.99 -2.71
N CYS A 73 -18.43 2.31 -3.83
CA CYS A 73 -17.37 2.20 -4.84
C CYS A 73 -16.98 3.56 -5.44
N ASP A 74 -17.95 4.43 -5.73
CA ASP A 74 -17.69 5.79 -6.25
C ASP A 74 -16.84 6.62 -5.28
N SER A 75 -16.93 6.42 -3.95
CA SER A 75 -16.08 7.16 -3.00
C SER A 75 -14.60 6.77 -3.06
N PHE A 76 -14.26 5.66 -3.73
CA PHE A 76 -12.89 5.22 -3.95
C PHE A 76 -12.35 5.53 -5.36
N LYS A 77 -13.15 6.16 -6.24
CA LYS A 77 -12.66 6.55 -7.58
C LYS A 77 -11.45 7.49 -7.56
N ASP A 78 -11.39 8.29 -6.51
CA ASP A 78 -10.33 9.26 -6.24
C ASP A 78 -9.44 8.80 -5.08
N TYR A 79 -9.35 7.49 -4.84
CA TYR A 79 -8.55 6.92 -3.74
C TYR A 79 -7.10 7.45 -3.73
N TYR A 80 -6.49 7.57 -4.92
CA TYR A 80 -5.15 8.15 -5.09
C TYR A 80 -5.12 9.68 -5.28
N ASN A 81 -6.28 10.32 -5.41
CA ASN A 81 -6.43 11.76 -5.63
C ASN A 81 -6.88 12.51 -4.36
N GLN A 82 -6.99 11.82 -3.22
CA GLN A 82 -7.19 12.51 -1.94
C GLN A 82 -6.02 13.49 -1.73
N PRO A 83 -6.27 14.76 -1.39
CA PRO A 83 -5.20 15.70 -1.14
C PRO A 83 -4.32 15.16 -0.02
N VAL A 84 -3.09 14.84 -0.41
CA VAL A 84 -1.93 14.44 0.39
C VAL A 84 -1.42 15.68 1.14
N ASP A 85 -2.29 16.42 1.81
CA ASP A 85 -1.84 17.62 2.56
C ASP A 85 -1.18 17.22 3.89
N ASP A 86 -1.41 15.97 4.35
CA ASP A 86 -0.90 15.40 5.61
C ASP A 86 -0.22 14.02 5.44
N GLU A 87 0.05 13.53 4.22
CA GLU A 87 0.78 12.25 4.08
C GLU A 87 2.24 12.45 4.49
N ALA A 88 2.66 11.80 5.58
CA ALA A 88 4.05 11.81 6.00
C ALA A 88 4.98 11.37 4.84
N PHE A 89 6.13 12.02 4.71
CA PHE A 89 7.11 11.72 3.66
C PHE A 89 7.36 10.21 3.50
N GLU A 90 7.46 9.47 4.61
CA GLU A 90 7.71 8.04 4.62
C GLU A 90 6.64 7.25 3.85
N GLU A 91 5.36 7.57 4.01
CA GLU A 91 4.26 6.86 3.36
C GLU A 91 4.25 7.14 1.85
N ARG A 92 4.50 8.40 1.48
CA ARG A 92 4.65 8.79 0.08
C ARG A 92 5.85 8.12 -0.58
N TYR A 93 7.00 8.11 0.10
CA TYR A 93 8.22 7.45 -0.39
C TYR A 93 8.00 5.94 -0.57
N LYS A 94 7.40 5.26 0.43
CA LYS A 94 7.07 3.84 0.33
C LYS A 94 6.17 3.55 -0.87
N ARG A 95 5.10 4.32 -1.06
CA ARG A 95 4.19 4.13 -2.20
C ARG A 95 4.91 4.28 -3.54
N GLU A 96 5.64 5.39 -3.75
CA GLU A 96 6.35 5.62 -5.01
C GLU A 96 7.46 4.58 -5.23
N ARG A 97 8.20 4.19 -4.19
CA ARG A 97 9.27 3.20 -4.32
C ARG A 97 8.73 1.80 -4.63
N VAL A 98 7.61 1.39 -4.02
CA VAL A 98 6.96 0.11 -4.33
C VAL A 98 6.48 0.07 -5.79
N LEU A 99 5.93 1.17 -6.31
CA LEU A 99 5.54 1.25 -7.71
C LEU A 99 6.76 1.11 -8.64
N GLN A 100 7.84 1.84 -8.35
CA GLN A 100 9.09 1.74 -9.12
C GLN A 100 9.68 0.32 -9.12
N LEU A 101 9.76 -0.32 -7.95
CA LEU A 101 10.29 -1.68 -7.81
C LEU A 101 9.44 -2.72 -8.54
N LYS A 102 8.10 -2.57 -8.55
CA LYS A 102 7.20 -3.44 -9.34
C LYS A 102 7.45 -3.33 -10.85
N GLU A 103 7.99 -2.20 -11.31
CA GLU A 103 8.28 -1.96 -12.72
C GLU A 103 9.71 -2.37 -13.10
N SER A 104 10.69 -2.19 -12.22
CA SER A 104 12.12 -2.40 -12.52
C SER A 104 12.68 -3.74 -12.05
N GLU A 105 12.08 -4.40 -11.05
CA GLU A 105 12.65 -5.59 -10.41
C GLU A 105 11.77 -6.83 -10.55
N ASP A 106 12.42 -8.00 -10.51
CA ASP A 106 11.77 -9.29 -10.31
C ASP A 106 11.95 -9.79 -8.87
N PHE A 107 11.31 -10.93 -8.55
CA PHE A 107 11.31 -11.47 -7.20
C PHE A 107 12.72 -11.87 -6.72
N GLU A 108 13.58 -12.42 -7.59
CA GLU A 108 14.93 -12.84 -7.21
C GLU A 108 15.82 -11.63 -6.92
N SER A 109 15.74 -10.58 -7.76
CA SER A 109 16.44 -9.32 -7.50
C SER A 109 16.00 -8.68 -6.18
N LEU A 110 14.70 -8.71 -5.87
CA LEU A 110 14.19 -8.22 -4.59
C LEU A 110 14.71 -9.04 -3.40
N LEU A 111 14.82 -10.37 -3.53
CA LEU A 111 15.40 -11.21 -2.49
C LEU A 111 16.87 -10.85 -2.24
N GLU A 112 17.66 -10.70 -3.30
CA GLU A 112 19.07 -10.32 -3.20
C GLU A 112 19.23 -8.97 -2.49
N LYS A 113 18.49 -7.95 -2.92
CA LYS A 113 18.50 -6.63 -2.27
C LYS A 113 18.09 -6.68 -0.80
N ILE A 114 17.05 -7.45 -0.47
CA ILE A 114 16.61 -7.60 0.93
C ILE A 114 17.71 -8.24 1.77
N THR A 115 18.37 -9.27 1.28
CA THR A 115 19.47 -9.92 2.01
C THR A 115 20.68 -9.00 2.18
N ASP A 116 21.00 -8.18 1.19
CA ASP A 116 22.08 -7.19 1.28
C ASP A 116 21.79 -6.09 2.31
N TYR A 117 20.53 -5.64 2.38
CA TYR A 117 20.08 -4.68 3.38
C TYR A 117 20.03 -5.29 4.78
N GLU A 118 19.63 -6.56 4.91
CA GLU A 118 19.66 -7.27 6.19
C GLU A 118 21.09 -7.36 6.74
N LEU A 119 22.07 -7.71 5.89
CA LEU A 119 23.47 -7.75 6.28
C LEU A 119 24.00 -6.38 6.75
N GLU A 120 23.61 -5.30 6.08
CA GLU A 120 23.99 -3.93 6.48
C GLU A 120 23.43 -3.57 7.87
N LEU A 121 22.15 -3.90 8.13
CA LEU A 121 21.51 -3.65 9.42
C LEU A 121 22.14 -4.49 10.55
N LEU A 122 22.54 -5.72 10.25
CA LEU A 122 23.27 -6.58 11.19
C LEU A 122 24.66 -6.02 11.51
N ASP A 123 25.40 -5.52 10.51
CA ASP A 123 26.70 -4.86 10.72
C ASP A 123 26.55 -3.64 11.64
N TYR A 124 25.50 -2.83 11.43
CA TYR A 124 25.21 -1.70 12.30
C TYR A 124 24.91 -2.12 13.75
N ALA A 125 24.09 -3.14 13.92
CA ALA A 125 23.76 -3.67 15.24
C ALA A 125 25.01 -4.20 15.96
N ASP A 126 25.86 -4.95 15.26
CA ASP A 126 27.11 -5.49 15.82
C ASP A 126 28.06 -4.37 16.26
N ARG A 127 28.28 -3.36 15.41
CA ARG A 127 29.12 -2.19 15.75
C ARG A 127 28.63 -1.44 16.97
N LEU A 128 27.31 -1.28 17.11
CA LEU A 128 26.71 -0.54 18.23
C LEU A 128 26.72 -1.34 19.54
N LEU A 129 26.57 -2.66 19.46
CA LEU A 129 26.51 -3.55 20.62
C LEU A 129 27.88 -4.11 21.04
N SER A 130 28.92 -3.92 20.24
CA SER A 130 30.29 -4.35 20.54
C SER A 130 30.83 -3.73 21.84
N ASP A 131 31.62 -4.51 22.59
CA ASP A 131 32.38 -4.03 23.76
C ASP A 131 33.34 -2.88 23.41
N LYS A 132 33.70 -2.75 22.13
CA LYS A 132 34.47 -1.65 21.57
C LYS A 132 33.72 -1.07 20.37
N PRO A 133 32.71 -0.20 20.61
CA PRO A 133 31.90 0.34 19.54
C PRO A 133 32.75 1.09 18.50
N ILE A 134 32.51 0.79 17.22
CA ILE A 134 33.12 1.53 16.11
C ILE A 134 32.12 2.59 15.67
N PRO A 135 32.44 3.89 15.80
CA PRO A 135 31.55 4.96 15.35
C PRO A 135 31.26 4.85 13.85
N MET A 136 30.01 5.08 13.46
CA MET A 136 29.67 5.27 12.06
C MET A 136 30.21 6.60 11.56
N ASP A 137 30.85 6.59 10.39
CA ASP A 137 31.44 7.75 9.74
C ASP A 137 30.86 7.97 8.33
N SER A 138 31.36 8.98 7.62
CA SER A 138 30.91 9.27 6.26
C SER A 138 31.19 8.14 5.28
N MET A 139 32.25 7.36 5.49
CA MET A 139 32.57 6.21 4.63
C MET A 139 31.52 5.11 4.79
N THR A 140 31.06 4.90 6.02
CA THR A 140 29.94 4.00 6.31
C THR A 140 28.68 4.47 5.56
N ALA A 141 28.35 5.76 5.63
CA ALA A 141 27.20 6.32 4.92
C ALA A 141 27.29 6.17 3.39
N PHE A 142 28.48 6.35 2.80
CA PHE A 142 28.68 6.16 1.36
C PHE A 142 28.49 4.71 0.93
N GLY A 143 29.00 3.74 1.69
CA GLY A 143 28.77 2.32 1.40
C GLY A 143 27.28 1.94 1.41
N THR A 144 26.51 2.53 2.32
CA THR A 144 25.06 2.34 2.37
C THR A 144 24.34 2.97 1.18
N LEU A 145 24.77 4.16 0.74
CA LEU A 145 24.19 4.81 -0.45
C LEU A 145 24.49 4.03 -1.73
N GLU A 146 25.69 3.45 -1.84
CA GLU A 146 26.05 2.55 -2.94
C GLU A 146 25.11 1.32 -2.99
N LYS A 147 24.83 0.71 -1.84
CA LYS A 147 23.87 -0.41 -1.72
C LYS A 147 22.43 -0.02 -2.08
N LEU A 148 21.97 1.17 -1.67
CA LEU A 148 20.61 1.65 -1.96
C LEU A 148 20.39 1.93 -3.45
N GLY A 149 21.45 2.30 -4.17
CA GLY A 149 21.45 2.59 -5.59
C GLY A 149 20.80 3.93 -5.97
N ASP A 150 21.12 4.41 -7.17
CA ASP A 150 20.75 5.75 -7.65
C ASP A 150 19.25 5.98 -7.75
N GLU A 151 18.46 4.94 -8.04
CA GLU A 151 17.00 5.05 -8.14
C GLU A 151 16.36 5.45 -6.81
N SER A 152 16.80 4.83 -5.71
CA SER A 152 16.33 5.09 -4.36
C SER A 152 16.63 6.53 -3.94
N ILE A 153 17.84 6.97 -4.27
CA ILE A 153 18.37 8.29 -3.92
C ILE A 153 17.69 9.38 -4.76
N SER A 154 17.53 9.16 -6.07
CA SER A 154 16.85 10.08 -6.98
C SER A 154 15.38 10.27 -6.57
N LEU A 155 14.72 9.18 -6.16
CA LEU A 155 13.36 9.25 -5.65
C LEU A 155 13.29 10.05 -4.34
N LEU A 156 14.18 9.76 -3.38
CA LEU A 156 14.27 10.52 -2.12
C LEU A 156 14.42 12.02 -2.41
N GLN A 157 15.33 12.42 -3.29
CA GLN A 157 15.58 13.82 -3.64
C GLN A 157 14.36 14.49 -4.27
N LYS A 158 13.70 13.81 -5.20
CA LYS A 158 12.46 14.29 -5.83
C LYS A 158 11.39 14.53 -4.78
N LEU A 159 11.33 13.68 -3.74
CA LEU A 159 10.26 13.73 -2.76
C LEU A 159 10.56 14.64 -1.55
N ASN A 160 11.82 14.82 -1.19
CA ASN A 160 12.28 15.52 0.02
C ASN A 160 12.29 17.04 -0.16
N VAL A 161 11.17 17.61 -0.63
CA VAL A 161 11.01 19.04 -0.93
C VAL A 161 11.14 19.90 0.33
N GLU A 162 10.68 19.39 1.47
CA GLU A 162 10.74 20.08 2.76
C GLU A 162 12.09 19.89 3.49
N GLY A 163 12.98 19.07 2.93
CA GLY A 163 14.31 18.85 3.49
C GLY A 163 14.31 18.13 4.83
N GLU A 164 13.41 17.16 5.02
CA GLU A 164 13.41 16.25 6.18
C GLU A 164 14.74 15.47 6.27
N TYR A 165 15.25 15.01 5.13
CA TYR A 165 16.53 14.30 5.02
C TYR A 165 17.68 15.25 4.63
N LYS A 166 18.03 16.18 5.53
CA LYS A 166 19.03 17.25 5.27
C LYS A 166 20.42 16.72 4.90
N GLY A 167 20.84 15.61 5.50
CA GLY A 167 22.15 14.99 5.23
C GLY A 167 22.28 14.45 3.80
N LEU A 168 21.15 14.19 3.13
CA LEU A 168 21.10 13.62 1.78
C LEU A 168 20.69 14.65 0.72
N ALA A 169 20.30 15.86 1.13
CA ALA A 169 19.86 16.92 0.21
C ALA A 169 20.96 17.37 -0.78
N GLY A 170 22.24 17.18 -0.43
CA GLY A 170 23.39 17.52 -1.27
C GLY A 170 24.14 16.32 -1.86
N TYR A 171 23.70 15.10 -1.61
CA TYR A 171 24.37 13.90 -2.14
C TYR A 171 23.94 13.70 -3.59
N SER A 172 24.83 13.85 -4.58
CA SER A 172 24.43 13.81 -6.00
C SER A 172 24.57 12.43 -6.67
N GLY A 173 25.06 11.40 -5.98
CA GLY A 173 25.60 10.19 -6.64
C GLY A 173 26.85 10.58 -7.46
N GLN A 174 27.98 9.95 -7.21
CA GLN A 174 29.19 10.14 -8.04
C GLN A 174 29.42 8.90 -8.88
#